data_AF-A0A5C5THF2-F1
#
_entry.id   AF-A0A5C5THF2-F1
#
_cell.length_a   1.000
_cell.length_b   1.000
_cell.length_c   1.000
_cell.angle_alpha   90.00
_cell.angle_beta   90.00
_cell.angle_gamma   90.00
#
_symmetry.space_group_name_H-M   'P 1'
#
loop_
_entity.id
_entity.type
_entity.pdbx_description
1 polymer ?
#
loop_
_entity_poly.entity_id
_entity_poly.type
_entity_poly.pdbx_seq_one_letter_code
_entity_poly.pdbx_strand_id
1 'polypeptide(L)'
;MNVLIGIAAAAAAIAWLLAVVTGIRLIQQRSGRLSTGAMMVRGMAWFDHRNFKPEAAGLHRTFLLAFAGFFICILAIAIIAVLGARPS
;
A
#
# COMPACT_ATOMS: atom_id res chain seq x y z
N MET A 1 1.80 21.46 -14.16
CA MET A 1 2.44 20.13 -14.03
C MET A 1 3.02 19.92 -12.64
N ASN A 2 3.87 20.82 -12.12
CA ASN A 2 4.48 20.70 -10.79
C ASN A 2 3.45 20.63 -9.63
N VAL A 3 2.37 21.39 -9.69
CA VAL A 3 1.29 21.34 -8.68
C VAL A 3 0.59 19.98 -8.64
N LEU A 4 0.32 19.38 -9.81
CA LEU A 4 -0.32 18.05 -9.90
C LEU A 4 0.58 16.96 -9.35
N ILE A 5 1.89 17.03 -9.64
CA ILE A 5 2.89 16.13 -9.07
C ILE A 5 2.93 16.29 -7.54
N GLY A 6 2.91 17.53 -7.03
CA GLY A 6 2.89 17.81 -5.59
C GLY A 6 1.66 17.22 -4.88
N ILE A 7 0.47 17.37 -5.46
CA ILE A 7 -0.77 16.81 -4.90
C ILE A 7 -0.71 15.28 -4.92
N ALA A 8 -0.31 14.67 -6.04
CA ALA A 8 -0.20 13.22 -6.15
C ALA A 8 0.86 12.66 -5.19
N ALA A 9 1.97 13.37 -4.98
CA ALA A 9 3.01 12.98 -4.03
C ALA A 9 2.52 13.06 -2.58
N ALA A 10 1.79 14.12 -2.22
CA ALA A 10 1.18 14.23 -0.90
C ALA A 10 0.14 13.12 -0.65
N ALA A 11 -0.72 12.83 -1.64
CA ALA A 11 -1.67 11.73 -1.56
C ALA A 11 -0.98 10.37 -1.45
N ALA A 12 0.11 10.15 -2.20
CA ALA A 12 0.93 8.94 -2.10
C ALA A 12 1.51 8.79 -0.69
N ALA A 13 2.08 9.86 -0.11
CA ALA A 13 2.63 9.83 1.24
C ALA A 13 1.57 9.48 2.30
N ILE A 14 0.38 10.07 2.21
CA ILE A 14 -0.74 9.77 3.11
C ILE A 14 -1.20 8.31 2.95
N ALA A 15 -1.39 7.85 1.72
CA ALA A 15 -1.78 6.47 1.43
C ALA A 15 -0.74 5.47 1.94
N TRP A 16 0.55 5.78 1.78
CA TRP A 16 1.65 4.96 2.30
C TRP A 16 1.63 4.90 3.83
N LEU A 17 1.50 6.03 4.52
CA LEU A 17 1.41 6.07 5.99
C LEU A 17 0.23 5.25 6.51
N LEU A 18 -0.94 5.41 5.88
CA LEU A 18 -2.13 4.60 6.19
C LEU A 18 -1.86 3.10 5.98
N ALA A 19 -1.23 2.72 4.87
CA ALA A 19 -0.88 1.33 4.60
C ALA A 19 0.10 0.77 5.65
N VAL A 20 1.12 1.54 6.06
CA VAL A 20 2.09 1.13 7.09
C VAL A 20 1.40 0.93 8.44
N VAL A 21 0.64 1.92 8.92
CA VAL A 21 -0.07 1.84 10.21
C VAL A 21 -1.05 0.66 10.22
N THR A 22 -1.82 0.49 9.13
CA THR A 22 -2.80 -0.60 9.02
C THR A 22 -2.10 -1.96 8.90
N GLY A 23 -0.98 -2.03 8.19
CA GLY A 23 -0.17 -3.23 8.06
C GLY A 23 0.42 -3.69 9.40
N ILE A 24 0.94 -2.75 10.20
CA ILE A 24 1.44 -3.04 11.56
C ILE A 24 0.31 -3.59 12.44
N ARG A 25 -0.88 -2.97 12.42
CA ARG A 25 -2.06 -3.46 13.14
C ARG A 25 -2.50 -4.85 12.64
N LEU A 26 -2.38 -5.12 11.34
CA LEU A 26 -2.66 -6.44 10.76
C LEU A 26 -1.71 -7.52 11.29
N ILE A 27 -0.42 -7.20 11.37
CA ILE A 27 0.63 -8.11 11.86
C ILE A 27 0.36 -8.52 13.33
N GLN A 28 -0.26 -7.64 14.13
CA GLN A 28 -0.67 -7.95 15.50
C GLN A 28 -1.90 -8.87 15.56
N GLN A 29 -2.74 -8.89 14.52
CA GLN A 29 -3.96 -9.70 14.44
C GLN A 29 -3.79 -11.01 13.64
N ARG A 30 -2.56 -11.51 13.55
CA ARG A 30 -2.26 -12.78 12.88
C ARG A 30 -2.95 -13.96 13.56
N SER A 31 -3.38 -14.93 12.76
CA SER A 31 -4.04 -16.15 13.23
C SER A 31 -3.10 -17.19 13.90
N GLY A 32 -1.89 -16.80 14.29
CA GLY A 32 -0.88 -17.72 14.88
C GLY A 32 -0.30 -18.76 13.91
N ARG A 33 -0.90 -18.95 12.73
CA ARG A 33 -0.50 -19.93 11.72
C ARG A 33 0.71 -19.53 10.87
N LEU A 34 1.20 -18.30 10.99
CA LEU A 34 2.21 -17.74 10.08
C LEU A 34 3.35 -17.01 10.80
N SER A 35 4.57 -17.44 10.50
CA SER A 35 5.82 -16.79 10.91
C SER A 35 6.02 -15.46 10.18
N THR A 36 6.65 -14.50 10.86
CA THR A 36 7.12 -13.25 10.25
C THR A 36 8.17 -13.51 9.17
N GLY A 37 8.95 -14.60 9.27
CA GLY A 37 9.90 -14.99 8.22
C GLY A 37 9.21 -15.41 6.91
N ALA A 38 7.99 -15.97 6.99
CA ALA A 38 7.21 -16.31 5.80
C ALA A 38 6.73 -15.06 5.04
N MET A 39 6.72 -13.88 5.68
CA MET A 39 6.39 -12.61 5.05
C MET A 39 7.46 -12.23 4.01
N MET A 40 8.73 -12.44 4.31
CA MET A 40 9.83 -12.13 3.38
C MET A 40 9.79 -12.99 2.11
N VAL A 41 9.34 -14.24 2.24
CA VAL A 41 9.29 -15.18 1.11
C VAL A 41 8.00 -15.02 0.29
N ARG A 42 6.86 -14.83 0.96
CA ARG A 42 5.54 -14.78 0.28
C ARG A 42 5.14 -13.36 -0.13
N GLY A 43 5.79 -12.33 0.40
CA GLY A 43 5.52 -10.94 0.05
C GLY A 43 4.03 -10.58 0.19
N MET A 44 3.41 -10.17 -0.92
CA MET A 44 1.99 -9.81 -0.95
C MET A 44 1.03 -10.98 -0.67
N ALA A 45 1.40 -12.23 -1.01
CA ALA A 45 0.58 -13.40 -0.71
C ALA A 45 0.49 -13.68 0.81
N TRP A 46 1.41 -13.09 1.59
CA TRP A 46 1.32 -13.14 3.05
C TRP A 46 0.16 -12.31 3.59
N PHE A 47 -0.22 -11.24 2.88
CA PHE A 47 -1.40 -10.43 3.20
C PHE A 47 -2.70 -11.04 2.66
N ASP A 48 -2.81 -12.36 2.53
CA ASP A 48 -4.10 -12.99 2.26
C ASP A 48 -5.00 -12.91 3.51
N HIS A 49 -6.29 -12.55 3.34
CA HIS A 49 -7.29 -12.49 4.40
C HIS A 49 -7.35 -13.77 5.27
N ARG A 50 -7.06 -14.94 4.69
CA ARG A 50 -7.05 -16.25 5.39
C ARG A 50 -5.99 -16.36 6.48
N ASN A 51 -4.98 -15.48 6.44
CA ASN A 51 -3.84 -15.51 7.35
C ASN A 51 -4.11 -14.74 8.66
N PHE A 52 -5.19 -13.96 8.71
CA PHE A 52 -5.55 -13.10 9.83
C PHE A 52 -6.82 -13.58 10.53
N LYS A 53 -7.04 -13.08 11.75
CA LYS A 53 -8.30 -13.32 12.46
C LYS A 53 -9.49 -12.72 11.69
N PRO A 54 -10.69 -13.29 11.79
CA PRO A 54 -11.89 -12.78 11.10
C PRO A 54 -12.19 -11.30 11.43
N GLU A 55 -11.93 -10.89 12.67
CA GLU A 55 -12.09 -9.52 13.17
C GLU A 55 -11.19 -8.50 12.44
N ALA A 56 -10.10 -8.95 11.81
CA ALA A 56 -9.17 -8.11 11.07
C ALA A 56 -9.59 -7.86 9.62
N ALA A 57 -10.71 -8.42 9.14
CA ALA A 57 -11.16 -8.28 7.75
C ALA A 57 -11.32 -6.80 7.33
N GLY A 58 -11.85 -5.96 8.22
CA GLY A 58 -11.98 -4.52 7.96
C GLY A 58 -10.62 -3.82 7.82
N LEU A 59 -9.68 -4.11 8.71
CA LEU A 59 -8.31 -3.59 8.64
C LEU A 59 -7.59 -4.08 7.37
N HIS A 60 -7.81 -5.34 6.96
CA HIS A 60 -7.20 -5.91 5.77
C HIS A 60 -7.67 -5.20 4.50
N ARG A 61 -8.98 -4.95 4.39
CA ARG A 61 -9.54 -4.15 3.29
C ARG A 61 -8.95 -2.73 3.26
N THR A 62 -8.87 -2.06 4.40
CA THR A 62 -8.27 -0.71 4.50
C THR A 62 -6.81 -0.72 4.07
N PHE A 63 -6.03 -1.73 4.49
CA PHE A 63 -4.65 -1.91 4.06
C PHE A 63 -4.55 -2.05 2.54
N LEU A 64 -5.36 -2.93 1.94
CA LEU A 64 -5.33 -3.15 0.49
C LEU A 64 -5.72 -1.89 -0.29
N LEU A 65 -6.74 -1.14 0.16
CA LEU A 65 -7.15 0.10 -0.48
C LEU A 65 -6.07 1.18 -0.38
N ALA A 66 -5.46 1.36 0.81
CA ALA A 66 -4.38 2.32 1.00
C ALA A 66 -3.14 1.95 0.18
N PHE A 67 -2.78 0.66 0.17
CA PHE A 67 -1.66 0.13 -0.61
C PHE A 67 -1.89 0.32 -2.11
N ALA A 68 -3.06 -0.05 -2.63
CA ALA A 68 -3.42 0.16 -4.03
C ALA A 68 -3.43 1.66 -4.38
N GLY A 69 -4.01 2.50 -3.52
CA GLY A 69 -4.03 3.95 -3.68
C GLY A 69 -2.64 4.57 -3.79
N PHE A 70 -1.68 4.10 -2.96
CA PHE A 70 -0.29 4.50 -3.07
C PHE A 70 0.30 4.20 -4.45
N PHE A 71 0.17 2.96 -4.94
CA PHE A 71 0.70 2.58 -6.25
C PHE A 71 0.04 3.35 -7.41
N ILE A 72 -1.26 3.62 -7.32
CA ILE A 72 -1.96 4.45 -8.30
C ILE A 72 -1.37 5.87 -8.33
N CYS A 73 -1.11 6.47 -7.16
CA CYS A 73 -0.50 7.80 -7.08
C CYS A 73 0.92 7.80 -7.67
N ILE A 74 1.75 6.81 -7.33
CA ILE A 74 3.10 6.67 -7.88
C ILE A 74 3.07 6.49 -9.41
N LEU A 75 2.15 5.67 -9.92
CA LEU A 75 1.98 5.47 -11.36
C LEU A 75 1.56 6.77 -12.06
N ALA A 76 0.62 7.52 -11.48
CA ALA A 76 0.20 8.81 -12.00
C ALA A 76 1.37 9.82 -12.06
N ILE A 77 2.19 9.89 -11.00
CA ILE A 77 3.40 10.73 -10.98
C ILE A 77 4.36 10.32 -12.09
N ALA A 78 4.62 9.02 -12.24
CA ALA A 78 5.52 8.49 -13.27
C ALA A 78 5.03 8.83 -14.68
N ILE A 79 3.73 8.67 -14.96
CA ILE A 79 3.13 9.03 -16.25
C ILE A 79 3.28 10.53 -16.53
N ILE A 80 2.97 11.39 -15.55
CA ILE A 80 3.09 12.84 -15.70
C ILE A 80 4.55 13.24 -15.95
N ALA A 81 5.50 12.63 -15.24
CA ALA A 81 6.92 12.89 -15.41
C ALA A 81 7.41 12.48 -16.81
N VAL A 82 7.03 11.30 -17.31
CA VAL A 82 7.41 10.82 -18.65
C VAL A 82 6.81 11.68 -19.75
N LEU A 83 5.54 12.06 -19.64
CA LEU A 83 4.88 12.93 -20.62
C LEU A 83 5.44 14.35 -20.60
N GLY A 84 5.81 14.85 -19.42
CA GLY A 84 6.42 16.17 -19.23
C GLY A 84 7.90 16.25 -19.62
N ALA A 85 8.60 15.12 -19.68
CA ALA A 85 10.01 15.04 -20.06
C ALA A 85 10.25 14.97 -21.57
N ARG A 86 9.19 15.00 -22.40
CA ARG A 86 9.35 15.07 -23.86
C ARG A 86 9.95 16.43 -24.24
N PRO A 87 11.15 16.49 -24.82
CA PRO A 87 11.68 17.74 -25.35
C PRO A 87 10.79 18.16 -26.54
N SER A 88 10.26 19.38 -26.47
CA SER A 88 9.66 20.10 -27.60
C SER A 88 10.70 20.49 -28.62
#